data_AF-A0A831WMZ0-F1
#
_entry.id   AF-A0A831WMZ0-F1
#
_cell.length_a   1.000
_cell.length_b   1.000
_cell.length_c   1.000
_cell.angle_alpha   90.00
_cell.angle_beta   90.00
_cell.angle_gamma   90.00
#
_symmetry.space_group_name_H-M   'P 1'
#
loop_
_entity.id
_entity.type
_entity.pdbx_description
1 polymer ?
#
loop_
_entity_poly.entity_id
_entity_poly.type
_entity_poly.pdbx_seq_one_letter_code
_entity_poly.pdbx_strand_id
1 'polypeptide(L)'
;MIKKKLKKPKFPSELRLDLVNKDWVVIATGRARRPETFKKEKRKAREGSRKTCPFCHTETLEKPTLIFAKGKKLNRIKKIPKNWTTIVIPNKFPAVLPSATLNQRTKGPYQIMDGVGFHEVVIT
;
A
#
# COMPACT_ATOMS: atom_id res chain seq x y z
N MET A 1 -29.74 19.97 -22.36
CA MET A 1 -29.17 19.44 -21.11
C MET A 1 -28.02 18.49 -21.43
N ILE A 2 -26.76 18.93 -21.26
CA ILE A 2 -25.58 18.10 -21.53
C ILE A 2 -25.35 17.19 -20.32
N LYS A 3 -25.66 15.89 -20.44
CA LYS A 3 -25.29 14.88 -19.44
C LYS A 3 -23.75 14.78 -19.43
N LYS A 4 -23.10 15.45 -18.47
CA LYS A 4 -21.69 15.20 -18.15
C LYS A 4 -21.54 13.71 -17.79
N LYS A 5 -20.92 12.92 -18.66
CA LYS A 5 -20.50 11.55 -18.32
C LYS A 5 -19.57 11.64 -17.12
N LEU A 6 -20.03 11.19 -15.95
CA LEU A 6 -19.19 11.03 -14.76
C LEU A 6 -18.00 10.13 -15.14
N LYS A 7 -16.79 10.68 -15.15
CA LYS A 7 -15.57 9.90 -15.36
C LYS A 7 -15.50 8.87 -14.24
N LYS A 8 -15.61 7.58 -14.57
CA LYS A 8 -15.42 6.50 -13.59
C LYS A 8 -14.06 6.70 -12.91
N PRO A 9 -13.97 6.63 -11.57
CA PRO A 9 -12.71 6.77 -10.87
C PRO A 9 -11.75 5.71 -11.41
N LYS A 10 -10.62 6.14 -11.96
CA LYS A 10 -9.60 5.22 -12.45
C LYS A 10 -8.84 4.70 -11.24
N PHE A 11 -9.06 3.44 -10.91
CA PHE A 11 -8.28 2.76 -9.88
C PHE A 11 -6.82 2.63 -10.36
N PRO A 12 -5.81 3.00 -9.55
CA PRO A 12 -4.42 2.98 -9.99
C PRO A 12 -3.82 1.56 -10.10
N SER A 13 -4.55 0.55 -9.65
CA SER A 13 -4.19 -0.86 -9.73
C SER A 13 -5.37 -1.76 -10.14
N GLU A 14 -5.04 -2.91 -10.72
CA GLU A 14 -6.01 -3.90 -11.20
C GLU A 14 -5.55 -5.30 -10.80
N LEU A 15 -6.49 -6.24 -10.60
CA LEU A 15 -6.20 -7.67 -10.63
C LEU A 15 -6.61 -8.21 -12.01
N ARG A 16 -5.76 -9.04 -12.60
CA ARG A 16 -6.02 -9.69 -13.89
C ARG A 16 -5.86 -11.19 -13.75
N LEU A 17 -6.82 -11.94 -14.28
CA LEU A 17 -6.75 -13.40 -14.27
C LEU A 17 -5.78 -13.88 -15.35
N ASP A 18 -4.76 -14.63 -14.95
CA ASP A 18 -3.92 -15.39 -15.87
C ASP A 18 -4.70 -16.60 -16.41
N LEU A 19 -4.80 -16.71 -17.73
CA LEU A 19 -5.56 -17.77 -18.38
C LEU A 19 -4.84 -19.12 -18.36
N VAL A 20 -3.51 -19.12 -18.22
CA VAL A 20 -2.68 -20.34 -18.22
C VAL A 20 -2.76 -21.00 -16.85
N ASN A 21 -2.40 -20.26 -15.79
CA ASN A 21 -2.33 -20.80 -14.44
C ASN A 21 -3.63 -20.63 -13.63
N LYS A 22 -4.57 -19.82 -14.11
CA LYS A 22 -5.81 -19.45 -13.39
C LYS A 22 -5.57 -18.65 -12.10
N ASP A 23 -4.44 -17.95 -12.01
CA ASP A 23 -4.09 -17.09 -10.87
C ASP A 23 -4.48 -15.63 -11.08
N TRP A 24 -4.75 -14.91 -9.99
CA TRP A 24 -4.95 -13.46 -10.02
C TRP A 24 -3.62 -12.72 -9.88
N VAL A 25 -3.30 -11.89 -10.85
CA VAL A 25 -2.07 -11.08 -10.89
C VAL A 25 -2.38 -9.62 -10.58
N VAL A 26 -1.66 -9.04 -9.63
CA VAL A 26 -1.77 -7.61 -9.27
C VAL A 26 -0.93 -6.76 -10.23
N ILE A 27 -1.58 -5.81 -10.90
CA ILE A 27 -0.95 -4.78 -11.73
C ILE A 27 -1.06 -3.44 -11.01
N ALA A 28 0.02 -2.97 -10.37
CA ALA A 28 0.04 -1.75 -9.54
C ALA A 28 1.13 -0.76 -9.96
N THR A 29 0.90 -0.05 -11.07
CA THR A 29 1.90 0.85 -11.69
C THR A 29 2.38 1.99 -10.77
N GLY A 30 1.55 2.46 -9.85
CA GLY A 30 1.91 3.50 -8.88
C GLY A 30 3.08 3.11 -7.96
N ARG A 31 3.36 1.81 -7.80
CA ARG A 31 4.49 1.30 -7.02
C ARG A 31 5.86 1.61 -7.63
N ALA A 32 5.92 1.95 -8.92
CA ALA A 32 7.17 2.35 -9.56
C ALA A 32 7.79 3.61 -8.94
N ARG A 33 7.01 4.43 -8.21
CA ARG A 33 7.48 5.65 -7.52
C ARG A 33 8.34 5.39 -6.28
N ARG A 34 8.58 4.13 -5.92
CA ARG A 34 9.38 3.81 -4.75
C ARG A 34 10.85 4.22 -4.97
N PRO A 35 11.54 4.73 -3.93
CA PRO A 35 12.91 5.25 -4.06
C PRO A 35 13.92 4.25 -4.66
N GLU A 36 13.72 2.96 -4.40
CA GLU A 36 14.60 1.88 -4.85
C GLU A 36 14.38 1.45 -6.30
N THR A 37 13.22 1.73 -6.90
CA THR A 37 12.89 1.23 -8.26
C THR A 37 13.72 1.89 -9.37
N PHE A 38 14.27 3.09 -9.14
CA PHE A 38 15.06 3.83 -10.14
C PHE A 38 16.58 3.80 -9.91
N LYS A 39 17.07 3.26 -8.78
CA LYS A 39 18.52 3.13 -8.54
C LYS A 39 19.03 1.86 -9.19
N LYS A 40 19.91 1.97 -10.20
CA LYS A 40 20.73 0.85 -10.69
C LYS A 40 21.45 0.22 -9.50
N GLU A 41 21.21 -1.07 -9.25
CA GLU A 41 21.73 -1.79 -8.10
C GLU A 41 23.27 -1.80 -8.10
N LYS A 42 23.87 -1.04 -7.18
CA LYS A 42 25.02 -1.55 -6.43
C LYS A 42 24.47 -1.96 -5.07
N ARG A 43 24.02 -3.22 -4.94
CA ARG A 43 23.76 -3.82 -3.62
C ARG A 43 25.09 -4.00 -2.90
N LYS A 44 25.64 -2.91 -2.36
CA LYS A 44 26.42 -3.02 -1.13
C LYS A 44 25.40 -3.13 -0.01
N ALA A 45 25.53 -4.15 0.84
CA ALA A 45 24.83 -4.21 2.12
C ALA A 45 25.26 -3.00 2.94
N ARG A 46 24.64 -1.85 2.67
CA ARG A 46 24.78 -0.66 3.50
C ARG A 46 23.77 -0.87 4.60
N GLU A 47 24.23 -1.10 5.82
CA GLU A 47 23.42 -0.82 6.99
C GLU A 47 22.89 0.60 6.82
N GLY A 48 21.60 0.72 6.53
CA GLY A 48 20.96 2.01 6.33
C GLY A 48 21.18 2.82 7.59
N SER A 49 21.77 4.01 7.46
CA SER A 49 21.95 4.87 8.63
C SER A 49 20.58 5.15 9.26
N ARG A 50 20.47 5.08 10.59
CA ARG A 50 19.21 5.43 11.29
C ARG A 50 18.69 6.82 10.90
N LYS A 51 19.59 7.74 10.57
CA LYS A 51 19.26 9.11 10.12
C LYS A 51 18.46 9.16 8.81
N THR A 52 18.61 8.16 7.95
CA THR A 52 17.94 8.09 6.63
C THR A 52 16.79 7.10 6.60
N CYS A 53 16.49 6.46 7.73
CA CYS A 53 15.47 5.42 7.84
C CYS A 53 14.07 6.07 7.91
N PRO A 54 13.21 5.89 6.89
CA PRO A 54 11.89 6.51 6.86
C PRO A 54 10.94 5.96 7.96
N PHE A 55 11.28 4.82 8.56
CA PHE A 55 10.47 4.16 9.59
C PHE A 55 10.95 4.41 11.02
N CYS A 56 12.16 4.93 11.19
CA CYS A 56 12.78 5.09 12.49
C CYS A 56 12.33 6.38 13.22
N HIS A 57 11.75 7.33 12.47
CA HIS A 57 11.25 8.60 13.00
C HIS A 57 9.72 8.56 13.07
N THR A 58 9.18 8.24 14.25
CA THR A 58 7.73 8.05 14.44
C THR A 58 6.90 9.29 14.14
N GLU A 59 7.49 10.48 14.25
CA GLU A 59 6.81 11.77 14.04
C GLU A 59 6.51 12.06 12.57
N THR A 60 7.27 11.45 11.66
CA THR A 60 7.11 11.63 10.20
C THR A 60 6.29 10.52 9.56
N LEU A 61 5.81 9.54 10.34
CA LEU A 61 5.00 8.44 9.83
C LEU A 61 3.59 8.92 9.49
N GLU A 62 2.99 8.24 8.51
CA GLU A 62 1.55 8.34 8.26
C GLU A 62 0.76 7.98 9.53
N LYS A 63 -0.49 8.46 9.59
CA LYS A 63 -1.38 8.20 10.73
C LYS A 63 -1.48 6.69 10.99
N PRO A 64 -1.07 6.19 12.17
CA PRO A 64 -1.13 4.76 12.45
C PRO A 64 -2.55 4.24 12.54
N THR A 65 -2.78 3.07 11.95
CA THR A 65 -4.01 2.30 12.10
C THR A 65 -3.98 1.52 13.42
N LEU A 66 -2.80 1.02 13.81
CA LEU A 66 -2.60 0.25 15.04
C LEU A 66 -1.26 0.60 15.70
N ILE A 67 -1.24 0.58 17.03
CA ILE A 67 -0.03 0.71 17.83
C ILE A 67 -0.09 -0.32 18.98
N PHE A 68 1.01 -1.03 19.18
CA PHE A 68 1.25 -1.87 20.34
C PHE A 68 2.39 -1.30 21.17
N ALA A 69 2.27 -1.42 22.50
CA ALA A 69 3.35 -1.13 23.44
C ALA A 69 3.39 -2.25 24.48
N LYS A 70 4.55 -2.90 24.63
CA LYS A 70 4.75 -4.05 25.53
C LYS A 70 3.68 -5.13 25.33
N GLY A 71 3.36 -5.45 24.07
CA GLY A 71 2.35 -6.47 23.71
C GLY A 71 0.89 -6.05 23.89
N LYS A 72 0.60 -4.83 24.35
CA LYS A 72 -0.78 -4.32 24.52
C LYS A 72 -1.16 -3.35 23.41
N LYS A 73 -2.32 -3.57 22.80
CA LYS A 73 -2.92 -2.66 21.81
C LYS A 73 -3.36 -1.37 22.50
N LEU A 74 -3.04 -0.22 21.89
CA LEU A 74 -3.48 1.08 22.37
C LEU A 74 -4.77 1.52 21.65
N ASN A 75 -5.81 1.82 22.42
CA ASN A 75 -7.14 2.15 21.87
C ASN A 75 -7.30 3.62 21.46
N ARG A 76 -6.51 4.55 22.02
CA ARG A 76 -6.53 5.98 21.65
C ARG A 76 -5.15 6.41 21.16
N ILE A 77 -5.05 6.63 19.86
CA ILE A 77 -3.83 7.07 19.19
C ILE A 77 -3.84 8.60 19.13
N LYS A 78 -3.47 9.26 20.22
CA LYS A 78 -3.19 10.72 20.20
C LYS A 78 -1.74 11.00 19.81
N LYS A 79 -0.81 10.16 20.27
CA LYS A 79 0.61 10.21 19.98
C LYS A 79 1.20 8.81 20.07
N ILE A 80 2.21 8.52 19.26
CA ILE A 80 2.97 7.26 19.34
C ILE A 80 3.84 7.32 20.62
N PRO A 81 3.68 6.41 21.59
CA PRO A 81 4.44 6.43 22.83
C PRO A 81 5.87 5.95 22.58
N LYS A 82 6.86 6.46 23.34
CA LYS A 82 8.28 6.09 23.15
C LYS A 82 8.57 4.60 23.32
N ASN A 83 7.77 3.87 24.10
CA ASN A 83 7.89 2.44 24.37
C ASN A 83 7.00 1.57 23.46
N TRP A 84 6.68 2.06 22.26
CA TRP A 84 6.00 1.26 21.25
C TRP A 84 6.85 0.03 20.88
N THR A 85 6.19 -1.05 20.53
CA THR A 85 6.82 -2.31 20.07
C THR A 85 6.38 -2.68 18.66
N THR A 86 5.22 -2.17 18.22
CA THR A 86 4.76 -2.35 16.84
C THR A 86 3.91 -1.15 16.44
N ILE A 87 4.14 -0.65 15.23
CA ILE A 87 3.30 0.38 14.60
C ILE A 87 2.85 -0.16 13.24
N VAL A 88 1.56 -0.03 12.95
CA VAL A 88 0.99 -0.36 11.63
C VAL A 88 0.49 0.93 10.99
N ILE A 89 0.98 1.22 9.79
CA ILE A 89 0.62 2.43 9.03
C ILE A 89 0.14 2.06 7.61
N PRO A 90 -0.71 2.86 6.97
CA PRO A 90 -1.01 2.71 5.54
C PRO A 90 0.26 2.81 4.70
N ASN A 91 0.41 1.94 3.70
CA ASN A 91 1.58 2.00 2.82
C ASN A 91 1.48 3.17 1.85
N LYS A 92 2.53 4.01 1.79
CA LYS A 92 2.61 5.18 0.88
C LYS A 92 2.54 4.83 -0.61
N PHE A 93 2.95 3.61 -0.99
CA PHE A 93 2.92 3.10 -2.36
C PHE A 93 2.14 1.76 -2.38
N PRO A 94 0.81 1.82 -2.20
CA PRO A 94 0.02 0.63 -1.97
C PRO A 94 -0.20 -0.19 -3.25
N ALA A 95 -0.41 -1.51 -3.12
CA ALA A 95 -0.81 -2.34 -4.27
C ALA A 95 -2.30 -2.24 -4.55
N VAL A 96 -3.08 -1.99 -3.50
CA VAL A 96 -4.53 -1.99 -3.49
C VAL A 96 -5.02 -0.79 -2.69
N LEU A 97 -6.20 -0.27 -3.01
CA LEU A 97 -6.80 0.84 -2.27
C LEU A 97 -8.15 0.43 -1.66
N PRO A 98 -8.55 1.07 -0.55
CA PRO A 98 -9.88 0.83 0.00
C PRO A 98 -10.95 1.34 -0.95
N SER A 99 -11.98 0.53 -1.17
CA SER A 99 -13.19 0.88 -1.92
C SER A 99 -14.36 0.10 -1.34
N ALA A 100 -15.55 0.71 -1.33
CA ALA A 100 -16.78 0.03 -0.95
C ALA A 100 -17.29 -0.94 -2.02
N THR A 101 -16.83 -0.77 -3.27
CA THR A 101 -17.28 -1.56 -4.41
C THR A 101 -16.10 -2.26 -5.09
N LEU A 102 -16.32 -3.52 -5.46
CA LEU A 102 -15.43 -4.29 -6.34
C LEU A 102 -16.03 -4.28 -7.74
N ASN A 103 -15.33 -3.64 -8.68
CA ASN A 103 -15.78 -3.55 -10.06
C ASN A 103 -15.03 -4.59 -10.91
N GLN A 104 -15.70 -5.71 -11.17
CA GLN A 104 -15.22 -6.75 -12.07
C GLN A 104 -15.75 -6.53 -13.49
N ARG A 105 -14.89 -6.76 -14.48
CA ARG A 105 -15.19 -6.55 -15.90
C ARG A 105 -14.47 -7.59 -16.76
N THR A 106 -15.04 -7.86 -17.92
CA THR A 106 -14.45 -8.75 -18.91
C THR A 106 -13.98 -7.94 -20.12
N LYS A 107 -12.81 -8.28 -20.65
CA LYS A 107 -12.29 -7.71 -21.89
C LYS A 107 -11.85 -8.86 -22.80
N GLY A 108 -12.73 -9.28 -23.71
CA GLY A 108 -12.50 -10.49 -24.51
C GLY A 108 -12.43 -11.72 -23.60
N PRO A 109 -11.40 -12.60 -23.72
CA PRO A 109 -11.25 -13.76 -22.83
C PRO A 109 -10.74 -13.39 -21.42
N TYR A 110 -10.32 -12.14 -21.20
CA TYR A 110 -9.66 -11.72 -19.96
C TYR A 110 -10.66 -11.24 -18.91
N GLN A 111 -10.47 -11.67 -17.67
CA GLN A 111 -11.17 -11.13 -16.50
C GLN A 111 -10.28 -10.13 -15.75
N ILE A 112 -10.87 -8.99 -15.40
CA ILE A 112 -10.17 -7.87 -14.74
C ILE A 112 -11.05 -7.37 -13.60
N MET A 113 -10.45 -7.05 -12.45
CA MET A 113 -11.13 -6.34 -11.38
C MET A 113 -10.26 -5.20 -10.83
N ASP A 114 -10.88 -4.22 -10.18
CA ASP A 114 -10.15 -3.16 -9.51
C ASP A 114 -9.35 -3.72 -8.32
N GLY A 115 -8.16 -3.18 -8.07
CA GLY A 115 -7.28 -3.62 -6.98
C GLY A 115 -7.78 -3.17 -5.59
N VAL A 116 -8.94 -3.66 -5.16
CA VAL A 116 -9.57 -3.24 -3.90
C VAL A 116 -8.98 -3.99 -2.71
N GLY A 117 -8.61 -3.26 -1.65
CA GLY A 117 -8.10 -3.82 -0.41
C GLY A 117 -7.29 -2.82 0.42
N PHE A 118 -6.76 -3.30 1.54
CA PHE A 118 -5.88 -2.51 2.41
C PHE A 118 -4.45 -3.01 2.30
N HIS A 119 -3.50 -2.08 2.23
CA HIS A 119 -2.09 -2.42 2.20
C HIS A 119 -1.33 -1.55 3.19
N GLU A 120 -0.82 -2.20 4.23
CA GLU A 120 -0.19 -1.55 5.37
C GLU A 120 1.28 -1.97 5.49
N VAL A 121 2.04 -1.22 6.28
CA VAL A 121 3.41 -1.54 6.68
C VAL A 121 3.42 -1.79 8.18
N VAL A 122 3.99 -2.92 8.58
CA VAL A 122 4.24 -3.26 9.99
C VAL A 122 5.69 -2.88 10.31
N ILE A 123 5.85 -2.03 11.33
CA ILE A 123 7.12 -1.56 11.84
C ILE A 123 7.30 -2.15 13.24
N THR A 124 8.44 -2.79 13.50
CA THR A 124 8.78 -3.48 14.75
C THR A 124 10.13 -3.03 15.28
#